data_AF-A0A944IU79-F1
#
_entry.id   AF-A0A944IU79-F1
#
_cell.length_a   1.000
_cell.length_b   1.000
_cell.length_c   1.000
_cell.angle_alpha   90.00
_cell.angle_beta   90.00
_cell.angle_gamma   90.00
#
_symmetry.space_group_name_H-M   'P 1'
#
loop_
_entity.id
_entity.type
_entity.pdbx_description
1 polymer ?
#
loop_
_entity_poly.entity_id
_entity_poly.type
_entity_poly.pdbx_seq_one_letter_code
_entity_poly.pdbx_strand_id
1 'polypeptide(L)'
;MPDSDLPKPLLAPLAEAAIPAARNLLTHTLRTVVDPALLTLSVTLWRRIARSLPAGHSDGAEALSSLGIALRRRFEHAGDLEDLDDSVQAGRAALRNSPDDHPHRATFLSNVGTSFQVRYEHTGDLGDARASTPTPGRALTAVPSWTGWSRPTPLPSVPCATPVGVGPG
;
A
#
# COMPACT_ATOMS: atom_id res chain seq x y z
N MET A 1 3.78 -30.76 -6.19
CA MET A 1 2.78 -30.22 -7.15
C MET A 1 3.53 -29.92 -8.43
N PRO A 2 3.17 -30.48 -9.60
CA PRO A 2 3.78 -30.05 -10.85
C PRO A 2 3.35 -28.61 -11.15
N ASP A 3 4.19 -27.86 -11.86
CA ASP A 3 3.94 -26.50 -12.31
C ASP A 3 2.55 -26.34 -12.93
N SER A 4 1.59 -25.84 -12.14
CA SER A 4 0.28 -25.38 -12.59
C SER A 4 0.39 -23.98 -13.21
N ASP A 5 1.43 -23.77 -14.02
CA ASP A 5 1.59 -22.55 -14.79
C ASP A 5 0.75 -22.68 -16.04
N LEU A 6 -0.41 -22.00 -16.00
CA LEU A 6 -1.26 -21.78 -17.16
C LEU A 6 -0.40 -21.29 -18.33
N PRO A 7 -0.69 -21.74 -19.56
CA PRO A 7 0.10 -21.34 -20.72
C PRO A 7 0.09 -19.81 -20.85
N LYS A 8 1.27 -19.21 -21.10
CA LYS A 8 1.49 -17.76 -21.12
C LYS A 8 0.40 -16.95 -21.87
N PRO A 9 -0.11 -17.40 -23.04
CA PRO A 9 -1.16 -16.68 -23.76
C PRO A 9 -2.48 -16.54 -22.99
N LEU A 10 -2.77 -17.44 -22.04
CA LEU A 10 -4.00 -17.40 -21.24
C LEU A 10 -3.88 -16.57 -19.97
N LEU A 11 -2.67 -16.16 -19.56
CA LEU A 11 -2.45 -15.47 -18.29
C LEU A 11 -3.13 -14.10 -18.25
N ALA A 12 -2.97 -13.28 -19.28
CA ALA A 12 -3.57 -11.94 -19.32
C ALA A 12 -5.11 -11.97 -19.39
N PRO A 13 -5.76 -12.74 -20.29
CA PRO A 13 -7.22 -12.82 -20.33
C PRO A 13 -7.84 -13.34 -19.02
N LEU A 14 -7.20 -14.31 -18.38
CA LEU A 14 -7.68 -14.82 -17.09
C LEU A 14 -7.48 -13.81 -15.95
N ALA A 15 -6.39 -13.03 -15.99
CA ALA A 15 -6.16 -11.98 -15.03
C ALA A 15 -7.20 -10.86 -15.17
N GLU A 16 -7.48 -10.40 -16.39
CA GLU A 16 -8.52 -9.42 -16.69
C GLU A 16 -9.89 -9.90 -16.19
N ALA A 17 -10.25 -11.15 -16.51
CA ALA A 17 -11.50 -11.76 -16.06
C ALA A 17 -11.62 -11.87 -14.52
N ALA A 18 -10.50 -11.94 -13.80
CA ALA A 18 -10.47 -12.02 -12.35
C ALA A 18 -10.62 -10.65 -11.65
N ILE A 19 -10.40 -9.53 -12.35
CA ILE A 19 -10.40 -8.18 -11.76
C ILE A 19 -11.71 -7.86 -11.01
N PRO A 20 -12.92 -8.10 -11.56
CA PRO A 20 -14.16 -7.78 -10.86
C PRO A 20 -14.31 -8.56 -9.54
N ALA A 21 -13.94 -9.84 -9.53
CA ALA A 21 -13.96 -10.66 -8.33
C ALA A 21 -12.94 -10.18 -7.29
N ALA A 22 -11.73 -9.84 -7.72
CA ALA A 22 -10.68 -9.29 -6.86
C ALA A 22 -11.09 -7.94 -6.24
N ARG A 23 -11.77 -7.08 -7.02
CA ARG A 23 -12.33 -5.81 -6.54
C ARG A 23 -13.39 -6.05 -5.48
N ASN A 24 -14.35 -6.92 -5.73
CA ASN A 24 -15.40 -7.23 -4.77
C ASN A 24 -14.84 -7.80 -3.46
N LEU A 25 -13.84 -8.68 -3.55
CA LEU A 25 -13.13 -9.21 -2.39
C LEU A 25 -12.47 -8.08 -1.59
N LEU A 26 -11.71 -7.20 -2.26
CA LEU A 26 -11.06 -6.07 -1.60
C LEU A 26 -12.09 -5.13 -0.94
N THR A 27 -13.13 -4.73 -1.67
CA THR A 27 -14.21 -3.89 -1.13
C THR A 27 -14.88 -4.53 0.08
N HIS A 28 -15.08 -5.85 0.06
CA HIS A 28 -15.61 -6.57 1.21
C HIS A 28 -14.67 -6.46 2.42
N THR A 29 -13.38 -6.76 2.25
CA THR A 29 -12.38 -6.65 3.33
C THR A 29 -12.20 -5.23 3.89
N LEU A 30 -12.55 -4.19 3.11
CA LEU A 30 -12.51 -2.80 3.56
C LEU A 30 -13.74 -2.40 4.40
N ARG A 31 -14.87 -3.08 4.23
CA ARG A 31 -16.17 -2.69 4.80
C ARG A 31 -16.60 -3.52 6.01
N THR A 32 -16.04 -4.70 6.18
CA THR A 32 -16.40 -5.63 7.26
C THR A 32 -15.33 -5.68 8.34
N VAL A 33 -15.66 -6.29 9.48
CA VAL A 33 -14.64 -6.67 10.48
C VAL A 33 -13.59 -7.51 9.78
N VAL A 34 -12.34 -7.06 9.86
CA VAL A 34 -11.23 -7.54 9.04
C VAL A 34 -10.97 -9.01 9.32
N ASP A 35 -11.23 -9.86 8.32
CA ASP A 35 -10.75 -11.25 8.30
C ASP A 35 -9.33 -11.28 7.71
N PRO A 36 -8.29 -11.64 8.51
CA PRO A 36 -6.91 -11.70 8.03
C PRO A 36 -6.71 -12.68 6.86
N ALA A 37 -7.52 -13.75 6.79
CA ALA A 37 -7.44 -14.72 5.70
C ALA A 37 -7.91 -14.10 4.38
N LEU A 38 -9.00 -13.32 4.41
CA LEU A 38 -9.50 -12.62 3.22
C LEU A 38 -8.55 -11.52 2.76
N LEU A 39 -7.86 -10.81 3.68
CA LEU A 39 -6.82 -9.86 3.30
C LEU A 39 -5.64 -10.54 2.60
N THR A 40 -5.17 -11.66 3.14
CA THR A 40 -4.08 -12.45 2.54
C THR A 40 -4.47 -12.96 1.15
N LEU A 41 -5.71 -13.43 1.00
CA LEU A 41 -6.24 -13.84 -0.30
C LEU A 41 -6.30 -12.66 -1.28
N SER A 42 -6.76 -11.49 -0.82
CA SER A 42 -6.82 -10.26 -1.61
C SER A 42 -5.44 -9.85 -2.13
N VAL A 43 -4.43 -9.79 -1.24
CA VAL A 43 -3.03 -9.51 -1.61
C VAL A 43 -2.52 -10.52 -2.65
N THR A 44 -2.75 -11.81 -2.41
CA THR A 44 -2.28 -12.89 -3.29
C THR A 44 -2.90 -12.78 -4.68
N LEU A 45 -4.21 -12.52 -4.75
CA LEU A 45 -4.94 -12.41 -6.01
C LEU A 45 -4.48 -11.18 -6.80
N TRP A 46 -4.40 -10.01 -6.16
CA TRP A 46 -3.91 -8.79 -6.82
C TRP A 46 -2.47 -8.90 -7.29
N ARG A 47 -1.58 -9.55 -6.52
CA ARG A 47 -0.19 -9.81 -6.92
C ARG A 47 -0.12 -10.78 -8.11
N ARG A 48 -1.06 -11.70 -8.26
CA ARG A 48 -1.13 -12.59 -9.43
C ARG A 48 -1.65 -11.83 -10.66
N ILE A 49 -2.72 -11.05 -10.52
CA ILE A 49 -3.27 -10.22 -11.60
C ILE A 49 -2.18 -9.28 -12.13
N ALA A 50 -1.52 -8.52 -11.25
CA ALA A 50 -0.49 -7.55 -11.65
C ALA A 50 0.71 -8.17 -12.39
N ARG A 51 1.07 -9.43 -12.07
CA ARG A 51 2.16 -10.15 -12.76
C ARG A 51 1.74 -10.75 -14.10
N SER A 52 0.46 -11.04 -14.27
CA SER A 52 -0.09 -11.65 -15.48
C SER A 52 -0.45 -10.64 -16.56
N LEU A 53 -0.69 -9.38 -16.19
CA LEU A 53 -0.99 -8.31 -17.13
C LEU A 53 0.30 -7.75 -17.75
N PRO A 54 0.32 -7.48 -19.07
CA PRO A 54 1.47 -6.90 -19.73
C PRO A 54 1.73 -5.46 -19.27
N ALA A 55 3.00 -5.04 -19.32
CA ALA A 55 3.39 -3.67 -19.01
C ALA A 55 2.71 -2.67 -19.98
N GLY A 56 2.29 -1.51 -19.47
CA GLY A 56 1.59 -0.49 -20.25
C GLY A 56 0.08 -0.73 -20.43
N HIS A 57 -0.46 -1.83 -19.91
CA HIS A 57 -1.90 -2.06 -19.87
C HIS A 57 -2.54 -1.28 -18.70
N SER A 58 -3.62 -0.54 -18.95
CA SER A 58 -4.31 0.31 -17.96
C SER A 58 -4.69 -0.48 -16.71
N ASP A 59 -5.22 -1.69 -16.91
CA ASP A 59 -5.65 -2.56 -15.82
C ASP A 59 -4.48 -3.03 -14.97
N GLY A 60 -3.26 -3.05 -15.52
CA GLY A 60 -2.04 -3.34 -14.79
C GLY A 60 -1.71 -2.27 -13.75
N ALA A 61 -1.85 -0.99 -14.11
CA ALA A 61 -1.63 0.11 -13.16
C ALA A 61 -2.71 0.11 -12.06
N GLU A 62 -3.96 -0.15 -12.42
CA GLU A 62 -5.07 -0.27 -11.45
C GLU A 62 -4.92 -1.48 -10.51
N ALA A 63 -4.45 -2.62 -11.04
CA ALA A 63 -4.17 -3.81 -10.25
C ALA A 63 -3.05 -3.56 -9.24
N LEU A 64 -1.98 -2.86 -9.65
CA LEU A 64 -0.89 -2.46 -8.75
C LEU A 64 -1.36 -1.49 -7.66
N SER A 65 -2.23 -0.53 -8.00
CA SER A 65 -2.84 0.35 -6.99
C SER A 65 -3.72 -0.43 -6.01
N SER A 66 -4.50 -1.40 -6.49
CA SER A 66 -5.35 -2.24 -5.65
C SER A 66 -4.52 -3.16 -4.73
N LEU A 67 -3.40 -3.70 -5.24
CA LEU A 67 -2.42 -4.43 -4.44
C LEU A 67 -1.86 -3.56 -3.31
N GLY A 68 -1.48 -2.31 -3.63
CA GLY A 68 -0.98 -1.36 -2.63
C GLY A 68 -1.98 -1.09 -1.51
N ILE A 69 -3.26 -0.94 -1.83
CA ILE A 69 -4.34 -0.79 -0.84
C ILE A 69 -4.44 -2.06 0.02
N ALA A 70 -4.50 -3.24 -0.59
CA ALA A 70 -4.64 -4.51 0.13
C ALA A 70 -3.49 -4.75 1.12
N LEU A 71 -2.25 -4.47 0.69
CA LEU A 71 -1.04 -4.58 1.51
C LEU A 71 -1.06 -3.60 2.69
N ARG A 72 -1.38 -2.32 2.46
CA ARG A 72 -1.49 -1.34 3.55
C ARG A 72 -2.54 -1.77 4.58
N ARG A 73 -3.68 -2.29 4.14
CA ARG A 73 -4.73 -2.80 5.04
C ARG A 73 -4.28 -4.02 5.83
N ARG A 74 -3.46 -4.88 5.22
CA ARG A 74 -2.85 -6.02 5.92
C ARG A 74 -1.84 -5.56 6.96
N PHE A 75 -1.02 -4.57 6.64
CA PHE A 75 -0.15 -3.90 7.62
C PHE A 75 -0.95 -3.31 8.80
N GLU A 76 -2.00 -2.53 8.52
CA GLU A 76 -2.84 -1.92 9.57
C GLU A 76 -3.43 -2.96 10.55
N HIS A 77 -3.59 -4.21 10.10
CA HIS A 77 -4.12 -5.31 10.90
C HIS A 77 -3.04 -6.17 11.58
N ALA A 78 -1.98 -6.51 10.87
CA ALA A 78 -0.96 -7.48 11.30
C ALA A 78 0.37 -6.84 11.77
N GLY A 79 0.60 -5.57 11.42
CA GLY A 79 1.80 -4.81 11.80
C GLY A 79 3.08 -5.17 11.03
N ASP A 80 2.98 -5.92 9.93
CA ASP A 80 4.15 -6.34 9.14
C ASP A 80 4.69 -5.22 8.24
N LEU A 81 5.84 -4.65 8.60
CA LEU A 81 6.45 -3.56 7.85
C LEU A 81 6.79 -3.93 6.39
N GLU A 82 7.02 -5.21 6.08
CA GLU A 82 7.25 -5.65 4.70
C GLU A 82 6.03 -5.36 3.81
N ASP A 83 4.82 -5.50 4.34
CA ASP A 83 3.60 -5.14 3.62
C ASP A 83 3.53 -3.66 3.26
N LEU A 84 4.01 -2.82 4.16
CA LEU A 84 3.98 -1.38 3.96
C LEU A 84 5.03 -0.94 2.92
N ASP A 85 6.21 -1.56 2.95
CA ASP A 85 7.25 -1.39 1.93
C ASP A 85 6.74 -1.84 0.55
N ASP A 86 6.13 -3.02 0.48
CA ASP A 86 5.53 -3.54 -0.74
C ASP A 86 4.37 -2.65 -1.24
N SER A 87 3.58 -2.07 -0.33
CA SER A 87 2.50 -1.15 -0.67
C SER A 87 3.03 0.09 -1.40
N VAL A 88 4.12 0.67 -0.88
CA VAL A 88 4.82 1.80 -1.49
C VAL A 88 5.38 1.42 -2.87
N GLN A 89 6.02 0.25 -2.98
CA GLN A 89 6.57 -0.22 -4.25
C GLN A 89 5.48 -0.44 -5.31
N ALA A 90 4.34 -1.02 -4.93
CA ALA A 90 3.20 -1.24 -5.80
C ALA A 90 2.61 0.09 -6.30
N GLY A 91 2.44 1.08 -5.41
CA GLY A 91 1.98 2.42 -5.79
C GLY A 91 2.94 3.13 -6.75
N ARG A 92 4.26 3.06 -6.50
CA ARG A 92 5.28 3.58 -7.43
C ARG A 92 5.25 2.87 -8.78
N ALA A 93 5.03 1.56 -8.79
CA ALA A 93 4.91 0.79 -10.03
C ALA A 93 3.67 1.19 -10.83
N ALA A 94 2.52 1.42 -10.17
CA ALA A 94 1.31 1.93 -10.81
C ALA A 94 1.56 3.27 -11.51
N LEU A 95 2.31 4.18 -10.87
CA LEU A 95 2.66 5.48 -11.43
C LEU A 95 3.64 5.40 -12.62
N ARG A 96 4.59 4.46 -12.58
CA ARG A 96 5.49 4.21 -13.72
C ARG A 96 4.77 3.61 -14.92
N ASN A 97 3.75 2.78 -14.66
CA ASN A 97 2.99 2.09 -15.70
C ASN A 97 1.79 2.90 -16.22
N SER A 98 1.51 4.08 -15.66
CA SER A 98 0.44 4.96 -16.11
C SER A 98 1.00 6.21 -16.80
N PRO A 99 0.52 6.53 -18.01
CA PRO A 99 0.72 7.83 -18.64
C PRO A 99 0.28 8.98 -17.73
N ASP A 100 0.82 10.19 -17.95
CA ASP A 100 0.49 11.36 -17.15
C ASP A 100 -1.00 11.79 -17.26
N ASP A 101 -1.64 11.48 -18.39
CA ASP A 101 -3.05 11.73 -18.66
C ASP A 101 -3.99 10.58 -18.24
N HIS A 102 -3.46 9.54 -17.58
CA HIS A 102 -4.27 8.41 -17.13
C HIS A 102 -5.36 8.88 -16.13
N PRO A 103 -6.64 8.49 -16.33
CA PRO A 103 -7.77 9.03 -15.58
C PRO A 103 -7.68 8.78 -14.06
N HIS A 104 -7.04 7.67 -13.67
CA HIS A 104 -6.86 7.30 -12.26
C HIS A 104 -5.50 7.65 -11.66
N ARG A 105 -4.63 8.39 -12.37
CA ARG A 105 -3.28 8.73 -11.89
C ARG A 105 -3.29 9.48 -10.56
N ALA A 106 -4.22 10.43 -10.40
CA ALA A 106 -4.39 11.16 -9.14
C ALA A 106 -4.71 10.21 -7.97
N THR A 107 -5.54 9.19 -8.20
CA THR A 107 -5.84 8.16 -7.21
C THR A 107 -4.59 7.36 -6.84
N PHE A 108 -3.75 7.01 -7.81
CA PHE A 108 -2.49 6.29 -7.55
C PHE A 108 -1.52 7.12 -6.70
N LEU A 109 -1.40 8.43 -6.99
CA LEU A 109 -0.60 9.38 -6.19
C LEU A 109 -1.11 9.47 -4.76
N SER A 110 -2.42 9.62 -4.57
CA SER A 110 -3.02 9.65 -3.23
C SER A 110 -2.75 8.36 -2.46
N ASN A 111 -2.92 7.21 -3.11
CA ASN A 111 -2.71 5.91 -2.48
C ASN A 111 -1.25 5.69 -2.03
N VAL A 112 -0.28 6.02 -2.88
CA VAL A 112 1.14 5.88 -2.51
C VAL A 112 1.52 6.90 -1.43
N GLY A 113 0.97 8.12 -1.49
CA GLY A 113 1.15 9.15 -0.46
C GLY A 113 0.65 8.70 0.91
N THR A 114 -0.53 8.07 0.97
CA THR A 114 -1.05 7.47 2.20
C THR A 114 -0.12 6.37 2.72
N SER A 115 0.36 5.47 1.86
CA SER A 115 1.26 4.40 2.30
C SER A 115 2.59 4.95 2.83
N PHE A 116 3.15 6.00 2.22
CA PHE A 116 4.32 6.69 2.77
C PHE A 116 4.05 7.35 4.11
N GLN A 117 2.89 8.01 4.26
CA GLN A 117 2.53 8.65 5.52
C GLN A 117 2.47 7.62 6.65
N VAL A 118 1.76 6.51 6.43
CA VAL A 118 1.66 5.43 7.42
C VAL A 118 3.05 4.85 7.73
N ARG A 119 3.92 4.71 6.72
CA ARG A 119 5.30 4.22 6.91
C ARG A 119 6.10 5.17 7.78
N TYR A 120 6.07 6.45 7.46
CA TYR A 120 6.75 7.49 8.22
C TYR A 120 6.27 7.56 9.68
N GLU A 121 4.96 7.45 9.91
CA GLU A 121 4.38 7.44 11.26
C GLU A 121 4.86 6.25 12.09
N HIS A 122 5.11 5.09 11.47
CA HIS A 122 5.54 3.89 12.16
C HIS A 122 7.06 3.73 12.31
N THR A 123 7.86 4.17 11.33
CA THR A 123 9.32 3.98 11.35
C THR A 123 10.08 5.22 11.82
N GLY A 124 9.46 6.40 11.73
CA GLY A 124 10.14 7.68 11.93
C GLY A 124 11.23 7.97 10.88
N ASP A 125 11.30 7.19 9.80
CA ASP A 125 12.33 7.33 8.77
C ASP A 125 12.00 8.50 7.83
N LEU A 126 12.76 9.59 7.98
CA LEU A 126 12.66 10.82 7.18
C LEU A 126 12.98 10.61 5.69
N GLY A 127 13.55 9.46 5.29
CA GLY A 127 13.80 9.13 3.88
C GLY A 127 12.54 9.14 3.02
N ASP A 128 11.39 8.80 3.61
CA ASP A 128 10.10 8.72 2.92
C ASP A 128 9.36 10.06 2.82
N ALA A 129 9.53 10.95 3.80
CA ALA A 129 8.94 12.29 3.78
C ALA A 129 9.41 13.10 2.55
N ARG A 130 10.63 12.82 2.05
CA ARG A 130 11.20 13.44 0.85
C ARG A 130 10.72 12.81 -0.46
N ALA A 131 10.24 11.56 -0.42
CA ALA A 131 9.71 10.85 -1.57
C ALA A 131 8.21 11.12 -1.83
N SER A 132 7.47 11.54 -0.79
CA SER A 132 6.05 11.95 -0.88
C SER A 132 5.85 13.33 -1.50
N THR A 133 6.89 14.16 -1.56
CA THR A 133 6.84 15.43 -2.29
C THR A 133 7.21 15.18 -3.75
N PRO A 134 6.31 15.39 -4.73
CA PRO A 134 6.67 15.29 -6.13
C PRO A 134 7.74 16.35 -6.39
N THR A 135 8.95 15.93 -6.75
CA THR A 135 10.05 16.84 -7.05
C THR A 135 9.75 17.54 -8.38
N PRO A 136 9.50 18.87 -8.44
CA PRO A 136 9.64 19.59 -9.68
C PRO A 136 11.13 19.87 -9.87
N GLY A 137 11.65 19.59 -11.06
CA GLY A 137 13.03 19.89 -11.40
C GLY A 137 13.40 21.35 -11.08
N ARG A 138 14.48 21.52 -10.30
CA ARG A 138 15.39 22.67 -10.20
C ARG A 138 14.78 24.07 -10.39
N ALA A 139 14.48 24.75 -9.28
CA ALA A 139 14.69 26.20 -9.16
C ALA A 139 14.84 26.58 -7.68
N LEU A 140 15.60 27.64 -7.46
CA LEU A 140 16.24 28.06 -6.22
C LEU A 140 15.26 28.54 -5.13
N THR A 141 15.70 28.41 -3.88
CA THR A 141 15.35 29.26 -2.72
C THR A 141 13.96 29.90 -2.72
N ALA A 142 12.97 29.17 -2.24
CA ALA A 142 11.79 29.78 -1.65
C ALA A 142 11.32 28.85 -0.54
N VAL A 143 11.36 29.34 0.71
CA VAL A 143 10.63 28.75 1.82
C VAL A 143 9.19 29.20 1.64
N PRO A 144 8.21 28.33 1.34
CA PRO A 144 6.83 28.67 1.54
C PRO A 144 6.48 28.23 2.96
N SER A 145 6.33 29.20 3.86
CA SER A 145 5.75 29.00 5.18
C SER A 145 4.29 28.56 5.01
N TRP A 146 4.06 27.26 4.87
CA TRP A 146 2.73 26.65 5.01
C TRP A 146 2.39 26.60 6.49
N THR A 147 1.90 27.72 7.02
CA THR A 147 1.28 27.81 8.35
C THR A 147 -0.06 27.10 8.30
N GLY A 148 -0.09 25.80 8.66
CA GLY A 148 -1.33 25.04 8.73
C GLY A 148 -1.25 23.70 9.45
N TRP A 149 -0.08 23.23 9.87
CA TRP A 149 0.03 21.95 10.58
C TRP A 149 0.55 22.16 12.00
N SER A 150 -0.37 22.11 12.95
CA SER A 150 -0.02 21.90 14.35
C SER A 150 0.54 20.50 14.48
N ARG A 151 1.81 20.37 14.91
CA ARG A 151 2.41 19.10 15.30
C ARG A 151 1.47 18.40 16.29
N PRO A 152 1.03 17.14 16.07
CA PRO A 152 0.46 16.37 17.14
C PRO A 152 1.51 16.27 18.25
N THR A 153 1.17 16.71 19.45
CA THR A 153 1.99 16.48 20.64
C THR A 153 2.25 14.98 20.76
N PRO A 154 3.50 14.54 20.97
CA PRO A 154 3.78 13.13 21.22
C PRO A 154 2.95 12.70 22.44
N LEU A 155 2.21 11.59 22.29
CA LEU A 155 1.47 10.99 23.40
C LEU A 155 2.46 10.66 24.53
N PRO A 156 2.10 10.90 25.80
CA PRO A 156 2.97 10.53 26.92
C PRO A 156 3.17 9.01 26.91
N SER A 157 4.43 8.60 27.03
CA SER A 157 4.84 7.20 27.13
C SER A 157 4.09 6.52 28.27
N VAL A 158 3.35 5.45 27.97
CA VAL A 158 2.70 4.62 28.98
C VAL A 158 3.81 3.90 29.77
N PRO A 159 3.95 4.12 31.10
CA PRO A 159 4.95 3.39 31.87
C PRO A 159 4.58 1.91 31.95
N CYS A 160 5.56 1.06 31.66
CA CYS A 160 5.45 -0.39 31.74
C CYS A 160 5.05 -0.79 33.17
N ALA A 161 3.90 -1.44 33.34
CA ALA A 161 3.46 -1.97 34.62
C ALA A 161 4.42 -3.08 35.06
N THR A 162 5.11 -2.89 36.18
CA THR A 162 5.90 -3.93 36.83
C THR A 162 4.96 -4.99 37.42
N PRO A 163 5.18 -6.29 37.20
CA PRO A 163 4.41 -7.33 37.87
C PRO A 163 4.72 -7.32 39.38
N VAL A 164 3.66 -7.31 40.18
CA VAL A 164 3.71 -7.40 41.65
C VAL A 164 4.31 -8.74 42.04
N GLY A 165 5.44 -8.71 42.76
CA GLY A 165 6.06 -9.89 43.34
C GLY A 165 5.21 -10.46 44.48
N VAL A 166 4.84 -11.73 44.36
CA VAL A 166 4.29 -12.52 45.46
C VAL A 166 5.49 -13.13 46.20
N GLY A 167 5.75 -12.67 47.42
CA GLY A 167 6.73 -13.28 48.32
C GLY A 167 6.18 -14.55 48.98
N PRO A 168 7.02 -15.51 49.41
CA PRO A 168 6.57 -16.73 50.04
C PRO A 168 6.33 -16.52 51.54
N GLY A 169 5.25 -17.08 52.06
CA GLY A 169 4.95 -17.26 53.47
C GLY A 169 4.32 -18.62 53.68
#